data_AF-A0A1B9F2X9-F1
#
_entry.id   AF-A0A1B9F2X9-F1
#
_cell.length_a   1.000
_cell.length_b   1.000
_cell.length_c   1.000
_cell.angle_alpha   90.00
_cell.angle_beta   90.00
_cell.angle_gamma   90.00
#
_symmetry.space_group_name_H-M   'P 1'
#
loop_
_entity.id
_entity.type
_entity.pdbx_description
1 polymer ?
#
loop_
_entity_poly.entity_id
_entity_poly.type
_entity_poly.pdbx_seq_one_letter_code
_entity_poly.pdbx_strand_id
1 'polypeptide(L)'
;MRKAIIITLLFVIMGATHAISFGPGAANCLSGNQTSVVLQGNPFTIQGVVTAIGPYGKGMSVDTGTDVVTVYGIGPAWYWYSKSIAYPTVGENVSVEGREITLSDGTKRMIATKITIGENSIELRDSKTGFPLWRGGMKRHGGANGFGCKMRGSCPKMGTMAPQSQGTN
;
A
#
# COMPACT_ATOMS: atom_id res chain seq x y z
N MET A 1 16.59 8.82 -58.56
CA MET A 1 17.20 7.84 -57.64
C MET A 1 17.31 8.47 -56.26
N ARG A 2 16.81 7.77 -55.24
CA ARG A 2 16.39 8.34 -53.95
C ARG A 2 17.59 8.78 -53.10
N LYS A 3 17.52 10.00 -52.58
CA LYS A 3 18.49 10.61 -51.66
C LYS A 3 18.41 9.86 -50.31
N ALA A 4 19.50 9.22 -49.90
CA ALA A 4 19.61 8.64 -48.56
C ALA A 4 19.83 9.78 -47.55
N ILE A 5 18.81 10.05 -46.74
CA ILE A 5 18.86 10.97 -45.62
C ILE A 5 19.32 10.17 -44.40
N ILE A 6 20.59 10.33 -44.03
CA ILE A 6 21.18 9.75 -42.82
C ILE A 6 20.89 10.74 -41.67
N ILE A 7 19.83 10.47 -40.91
CA ILE A 7 19.54 11.21 -39.66
C ILE A 7 20.37 10.56 -38.56
N THR A 8 21.43 11.26 -38.17
CA THR A 8 22.25 10.93 -37.00
C THR A 8 21.50 11.39 -35.77
N LEU A 9 20.85 10.46 -35.06
CA LEU A 9 20.13 10.75 -33.82
C LEU A 9 21.13 10.73 -32.65
N LEU A 10 21.54 11.91 -32.23
CA LEU A 10 22.39 12.16 -31.06
C LEU A 10 21.52 12.04 -29.78
N PHE A 11 21.56 10.90 -29.10
CA PHE A 11 20.89 10.73 -27.80
C PHE A 11 21.79 11.32 -26.70
N VAL A 12 21.45 12.52 -26.26
CA VAL A 12 22.05 13.19 -25.10
C VAL A 12 21.58 12.46 -23.83
N ILE A 13 22.41 11.60 -23.26
CA ILE A 13 22.16 10.96 -21.97
C ILE A 13 22.62 11.94 -20.87
N MET A 14 21.76 12.89 -20.52
CA MET A 14 21.81 13.60 -19.23
C MET A 14 20.61 13.12 -18.42
N GLY A 15 20.81 12.07 -17.62
CA GLY A 15 19.83 11.57 -16.66
C GLY A 15 20.43 11.61 -15.26
N ALA A 16 19.89 12.49 -14.43
CA ALA A 16 20.38 12.79 -13.09
C ALA A 16 20.52 11.54 -12.20
N THR A 17 21.62 11.48 -11.45
CA THR A 17 21.81 10.56 -10.33
C THR A 17 20.81 10.89 -9.23
N HIS A 18 19.64 10.26 -9.27
CA HIS A 18 18.75 10.24 -8.12
C HIS A 18 19.27 9.20 -7.13
N ALA A 19 19.66 9.68 -5.96
CA ALA A 19 19.98 8.83 -4.82
C ALA A 19 18.76 7.95 -4.50
N ILE A 20 18.88 6.65 -4.80
CA ILE A 20 17.88 5.65 -4.43
C ILE A 20 18.03 5.40 -2.93
N SER A 21 17.30 6.17 -2.13
CA SER A 21 17.23 5.93 -0.68
C SER A 21 16.33 4.73 -0.42
N PHE A 22 16.92 3.58 -0.10
CA PHE A 22 16.20 2.38 0.30
C PHE A 22 15.77 2.48 1.77
N GLY A 23 14.64 3.14 2.02
CA GLY A 23 14.03 3.21 3.35
C GLY A 23 13.44 1.86 3.84
N PRO A 24 13.30 1.65 5.16
CA PRO A 24 12.58 0.49 5.70
C PRO A 24 11.13 0.46 5.17
N GLY A 25 10.70 -0.72 4.71
CA GLY A 25 9.52 -0.91 3.86
C GLY A 25 8.23 -0.35 4.46
N ALA A 26 7.35 0.19 3.61
CA ALA A 26 6.14 0.90 4.03
C ALA A 26 5.06 -0.01 4.64
N ALA A 27 5.33 -1.30 4.80
CA ALA A 27 4.39 -2.26 5.38
C ALA A 27 4.00 -1.93 6.82
N ASN A 28 4.85 -1.21 7.56
CA ASN A 28 4.65 -0.87 8.98
C ASN A 28 4.54 0.63 9.29
N CYS A 29 4.58 1.52 8.30
CA CYS A 29 4.58 2.97 8.57
C CYS A 29 3.24 3.51 9.08
N LEU A 30 2.16 2.72 9.02
CA LEU A 30 0.83 3.11 9.47
C LEU A 30 0.35 2.13 10.56
N SER A 31 1.02 2.15 11.71
CA SER A 31 0.51 1.51 12.93
C SER A 31 -0.58 2.38 13.54
N GLY A 32 -1.79 1.82 13.73
CA GLY A 32 -2.92 2.55 14.31
C GLY A 32 -3.71 3.36 13.29
N ASN A 33 -4.63 4.19 13.79
CA ASN A 33 -5.70 4.97 13.11
C ASN A 33 -5.26 5.96 12.00
N GLN A 34 -4.12 5.72 11.34
CA GLN A 34 -3.47 6.60 10.37
C GLN A 34 -3.69 6.18 8.90
N THR A 35 -4.54 5.20 8.65
CA THR A 35 -4.99 4.85 7.28
C THR A 35 -5.71 5.99 6.57
N SER A 36 -6.29 6.93 7.32
CA SER A 36 -6.85 8.20 6.81
C SER A 36 -5.78 9.11 6.19
N VAL A 37 -4.52 9.03 6.62
CA VAL A 37 -3.41 9.83 6.07
C VAL A 37 -3.17 9.53 4.60
N VAL A 38 -3.45 8.30 4.15
CA VAL A 38 -3.33 7.94 2.73
C VAL A 38 -4.28 8.76 1.87
N LEU A 39 -5.50 9.05 2.37
CA LEU A 39 -6.50 9.82 1.61
C LEU A 39 -6.16 11.32 1.55
N GLN A 40 -5.30 11.81 2.44
CA GLN A 40 -4.82 13.19 2.43
C GLN A 40 -3.65 13.40 1.45
N GLY A 41 -3.07 12.32 0.91
CA GLY A 41 -1.99 12.38 -0.06
C GLY A 41 -2.43 12.93 -1.42
N ASN A 42 -1.45 13.40 -2.19
CA ASN A 42 -1.68 13.87 -3.56
C ASN A 42 -1.99 12.68 -4.46
N PRO A 43 -3.08 12.71 -5.25
CA PRO A 43 -3.39 11.63 -6.17
C PRO A 43 -2.32 11.54 -7.26
N PHE A 44 -1.96 10.31 -7.65
CA PHE A 44 -1.12 10.06 -8.82
C PHE A 44 -1.68 8.90 -9.64
N THR A 45 -1.33 8.91 -10.92
CA THR A 45 -1.51 7.79 -11.83
C THR A 45 -0.23 7.59 -12.62
N ILE A 46 0.32 6.38 -12.62
CA ILE A 46 1.49 6.02 -13.43
C ILE A 46 1.18 4.77 -14.25
N GLN A 47 1.83 4.67 -15.40
CA GLN A 47 1.83 3.47 -16.24
C GLN A 47 3.26 3.08 -16.52
N GLY A 48 3.54 1.78 -16.56
CA GLY A 48 4.90 1.31 -16.80
C GLY A 48 5.06 -0.20 -16.68
N VAL A 49 6.30 -0.64 -16.80
CA VAL A 49 6.67 -2.06 -16.70
C VAL A 49 7.18 -2.36 -15.29
N VAL A 50 6.72 -3.47 -14.69
CA VAL A 50 7.23 -3.92 -13.39
C VAL A 50 8.67 -4.39 -13.56
N THR A 51 9.61 -3.77 -12.86
CA THR A 51 11.04 -4.13 -12.90
C THR A 51 11.49 -4.93 -11.70
N ALA A 52 10.84 -4.76 -10.54
CA ALA A 52 11.13 -5.53 -9.35
C ALA A 52 9.92 -5.60 -8.41
N ILE A 53 9.82 -6.69 -7.65
CA ILE A 53 8.87 -6.83 -6.56
C ILE A 53 9.65 -7.12 -5.28
N GLY A 54 9.66 -6.15 -4.38
CA GLY A 54 10.37 -6.23 -3.13
C GLY A 54 9.68 -7.17 -2.13
N PRO A 55 10.44 -8.00 -1.40
CA PRO A 55 9.87 -8.90 -0.41
C PRO A 55 9.29 -8.13 0.79
N TYR A 56 8.36 -8.74 1.52
CA TYR A 56 7.85 -8.25 2.81
C TYR A 56 7.36 -6.78 2.82
N GLY A 57 6.72 -6.35 1.72
CA GLY A 57 6.14 -5.01 1.60
C GLY A 57 7.18 -3.89 1.41
N LYS A 58 8.34 -4.24 0.83
CA LYS A 58 9.32 -3.29 0.28
C LYS A 58 8.85 -2.58 -1.00
N GLY A 59 7.65 -2.90 -1.48
CA GLY A 59 7.03 -2.25 -2.63
C GLY A 59 7.34 -2.94 -3.95
N MET A 60 6.82 -2.39 -5.03
CA MET A 60 6.99 -2.82 -6.41
C MET A 60 7.61 -1.66 -7.19
N SER A 61 8.70 -1.91 -7.90
CA SER A 61 9.34 -0.94 -8.77
C SER A 61 8.72 -1.00 -10.15
N VAL A 62 8.33 0.16 -10.67
CA VAL A 62 7.70 0.36 -11.98
C VAL A 62 8.54 1.33 -12.78
N ASP A 63 8.97 0.91 -13.97
CA ASP A 63 9.65 1.76 -14.94
C ASP A 63 8.63 2.45 -15.84
N THR A 64 8.54 3.78 -15.74
CA THR A 64 7.62 4.62 -16.53
C THR A 64 8.17 4.99 -17.90
N GLY A 65 9.40 4.56 -18.23
CA GLY A 65 10.17 5.00 -19.39
C GLY A 65 10.98 6.27 -19.16
N THR A 66 10.69 7.02 -18.09
CA THR A 66 11.49 8.18 -17.65
C THR A 66 12.24 7.88 -16.36
N ASP A 67 11.57 7.23 -15.40
CA ASP A 67 12.08 6.99 -14.06
C ASP A 67 11.61 5.62 -13.54
N VAL A 68 12.36 5.09 -12.56
CA VAL A 68 11.94 3.89 -11.82
C VAL A 68 11.31 4.31 -10.50
N VAL A 69 10.00 4.10 -10.39
CA VAL A 69 9.19 4.51 -9.25
C VAL A 69 8.90 3.32 -8.35
N THR A 70 9.12 3.46 -7.03
CA THR A 70 8.74 2.41 -6.06
C THR A 70 7.36 2.66 -5.48
N VAL A 71 6.43 1.78 -5.81
CA VAL A 71 5.04 1.77 -5.35
C VAL A 71 4.89 0.85 -4.14
N TYR A 72 4.34 1.37 -3.06
CA TYR A 72 4.09 0.63 -1.83
C TYR A 72 2.62 0.27 -1.66
N GLY A 73 2.34 -0.69 -0.77
CA GLY A 73 0.97 -1.05 -0.42
C GLY A 73 0.24 -1.89 -1.48
N ILE A 74 0.97 -2.68 -2.25
CA ILE A 74 0.42 -3.62 -3.25
C ILE A 74 -0.34 -4.80 -2.64
N GLY A 75 -0.22 -5.00 -1.32
CA GLY A 75 -0.84 -6.11 -0.61
C GLY A 75 -0.16 -7.47 -0.86
N PRO A 76 -0.53 -8.49 -0.08
CA PRO A 76 0.02 -9.83 -0.19
C PRO A 76 -0.62 -10.62 -1.34
N ALA A 77 0.12 -11.54 -1.96
CA ALA A 77 -0.34 -12.34 -3.11
C ALA A 77 -1.67 -13.08 -2.86
N TRP A 78 -1.90 -13.58 -1.64
CA TRP A 78 -3.15 -14.26 -1.30
C TRP A 78 -4.39 -13.40 -1.54
N TYR A 79 -4.30 -12.08 -1.39
CA TYR A 79 -5.43 -11.17 -1.62
C TYR A 79 -5.79 -11.11 -3.10
N TRP A 80 -4.78 -11.07 -3.97
CA TRP A 80 -4.96 -11.08 -5.42
C TRP A 80 -5.59 -12.37 -5.89
N TYR A 81 -5.08 -13.51 -5.39
CA TYR A 81 -5.64 -14.82 -5.69
C TYR A 81 -7.09 -14.98 -5.20
N SER A 82 -7.43 -14.39 -4.04
CA SER A 82 -8.82 -14.39 -3.55
C SER A 82 -9.81 -13.61 -4.44
N LYS A 83 -9.29 -12.75 -5.33
CA LYS A 83 -10.05 -11.99 -6.32
C LYS A 83 -9.97 -12.60 -7.72
N SER A 84 -9.34 -13.76 -7.87
CA SER A 84 -9.07 -14.40 -9.16
C SER A 84 -8.28 -13.50 -10.12
N ILE A 85 -7.41 -12.64 -9.58
CA ILE A 85 -6.52 -11.78 -10.35
C ILE A 85 -5.08 -12.26 -10.12
N ALA A 86 -4.32 -12.38 -11.20
CA ALA A 86 -2.91 -12.74 -11.12
C ALA A 86 -2.13 -11.66 -10.36
N TYR A 87 -1.23 -12.09 -9.48
CA TYR A 87 -0.30 -11.18 -8.84
C TYR A 87 0.68 -10.64 -9.89
N PRO A 88 1.02 -9.33 -9.89
CA PRO A 88 1.90 -8.77 -10.89
C PRO A 88 3.25 -9.50 -10.90
N THR A 89 3.83 -9.66 -12.08
CA THR A 89 5.15 -10.25 -12.26
C THR A 89 6.11 -9.29 -12.98
N VAL A 90 7.41 -9.51 -12.83
CA VAL A 90 8.42 -8.68 -13.50
C VAL A 90 8.28 -8.82 -15.01
N GLY A 91 8.28 -7.70 -15.72
CA GLY A 91 8.08 -7.61 -17.17
C GLY A 91 6.65 -7.29 -17.59
N GLU A 92 5.68 -7.24 -16.65
CA GLU A 92 4.30 -6.91 -16.98
C GLU A 92 4.04 -5.40 -17.03
N ASN A 93 3.19 -4.98 -17.97
CA ASN A 93 2.65 -3.63 -18.02
C ASN A 93 1.54 -3.45 -16.99
N VAL A 94 1.66 -2.42 -16.16
CA VAL A 94 0.70 -2.10 -15.11
C VAL A 94 0.32 -0.62 -15.15
N SER A 95 -0.93 -0.34 -14.78
CA SER A 95 -1.40 1.01 -14.47
C SER A 95 -1.72 1.08 -12.98
N VAL A 96 -1.08 2.02 -12.29
CA VAL A 96 -1.17 2.18 -10.84
C VAL A 96 -1.80 3.53 -10.54
N GLU A 97 -2.91 3.49 -9.81
CA GLU A 97 -3.53 4.66 -9.21
C GLU A 97 -3.23 4.65 -7.70
N GLY A 98 -2.89 5.83 -7.16
CA GLY A 98 -2.48 5.91 -5.77
C GLY A 98 -2.41 7.31 -5.20
N ARG A 99 -1.77 7.39 -4.03
CA ARG A 99 -1.56 8.62 -3.27
C ARG A 99 -0.10 8.76 -2.88
N GLU A 100 0.50 9.91 -3.17
CA GLU A 100 1.81 10.28 -2.64
C GLU A 100 1.60 10.87 -1.24
N ILE A 101 2.20 10.24 -0.23
CA ILE A 101 2.19 10.72 1.14
C ILE A 101 3.59 11.15 1.56
N THR A 102 3.68 12.24 2.32
CA THR A 102 4.89 12.62 3.03
C THR A 102 4.80 12.05 4.44
N LEU A 103 5.76 11.21 4.82
CA LEU A 103 5.85 10.69 6.17
C LEU A 103 6.39 11.74 7.13
N SER A 104 6.26 11.49 8.44
CA SER A 104 6.76 12.38 9.49
C SER A 104 8.28 12.63 9.42
N ASP A 105 9.04 11.71 8.79
CA ASP A 105 10.48 11.85 8.56
C ASP A 105 10.82 12.68 7.30
N GLY A 106 9.80 13.23 6.62
CA GLY A 106 9.94 13.98 5.37
C GLY A 106 10.05 13.10 4.12
N THR A 107 10.13 11.78 4.27
CA THR A 107 10.22 10.86 3.14
C THR A 107 8.89 10.76 2.42
N LYS A 108 8.92 10.94 1.09
CA LYS A 108 7.76 10.72 0.22
C LYS A 108 7.59 9.24 -0.11
N ARG A 109 6.36 8.75 -0.07
CA ARG A 109 6.02 7.37 -0.47
C ARG A 109 4.79 7.36 -1.35
N MET A 110 4.87 6.59 -2.43
CA MET A 110 3.76 6.37 -3.35
C MET A 110 3.00 5.13 -2.91
N ILE A 111 1.75 5.30 -2.51
CA ILE A 111 0.91 4.24 -1.96
C ILE A 111 -0.17 3.89 -2.98
N ALA A 112 -0.20 2.65 -3.46
CA ALA A 112 -1.23 2.19 -4.36
C ALA A 112 -2.60 2.11 -3.68
N THR A 113 -3.63 2.60 -4.39
CA THR A 113 -5.04 2.43 -4.03
C THR A 113 -5.73 1.47 -5.00
N LYS A 114 -5.29 1.41 -6.25
CA LYS A 114 -5.79 0.49 -7.27
C LYS A 114 -4.68 0.17 -8.27
N ILE A 115 -4.67 -1.08 -8.74
CA ILE A 115 -3.74 -1.51 -9.79
C ILE A 115 -4.53 -2.22 -10.89
N THR A 116 -4.17 -1.95 -12.13
CA THR A 116 -4.73 -2.57 -13.33
C THR A 116 -3.63 -3.28 -14.10
N ILE A 117 -3.88 -4.54 -14.47
CA ILE A 117 -2.97 -5.41 -15.25
C ILE A 117 -3.78 -5.95 -16.44
N GLY A 118 -3.46 -5.49 -17.65
CA GLY A 118 -4.29 -5.75 -18.82
C GLY A 118 -5.71 -5.22 -18.61
N GLU A 119 -6.70 -6.11 -18.70
CA GLU A 119 -8.13 -5.78 -18.49
C GLU A 119 -8.58 -5.96 -17.03
N ASN A 120 -7.75 -6.57 -16.18
CA ASN A 120 -8.09 -6.84 -14.80
C ASN A 120 -7.69 -5.68 -13.91
N SER A 121 -8.58 -5.28 -12.98
CA SER A 121 -8.26 -4.25 -11.99
C SER A 121 -8.61 -4.73 -10.58
N ILE A 122 -7.78 -4.32 -9.61
CA ILE A 122 -7.97 -4.64 -8.20
C ILE A 122 -7.91 -3.37 -7.36
N GLU A 123 -8.93 -3.18 -6.51
CA GLU A 123 -8.88 -2.19 -5.45
C GLU A 123 -8.08 -2.73 -4.28
N LEU A 124 -7.13 -1.94 -3.80
CA LEU A 124 -6.22 -2.31 -2.72
C LEU A 124 -6.63 -1.67 -1.39
N ARG A 125 -7.31 -0.52 -1.45
CA ARG A 125 -7.71 0.25 -0.28
C ARG A 125 -9.14 0.73 -0.41
N ASP A 126 -9.81 0.81 0.73
CA ASP A 126 -11.14 1.40 0.82
C ASP A 126 -11.07 2.91 0.51
N SER A 127 -11.91 3.38 -0.40
CA SER A 127 -11.90 4.76 -0.91
C SER A 127 -12.30 5.81 0.13
N LYS A 128 -13.02 5.41 1.18
CA LYS A 128 -13.54 6.32 2.22
C LYS A 128 -12.63 6.40 3.44
N THR A 129 -11.93 5.32 3.75
CA THR A 129 -11.15 5.16 4.99
C THR A 129 -9.65 4.98 4.75
N GLY A 130 -9.23 4.64 3.52
CA GLY A 130 -7.84 4.38 3.16
C GLY A 130 -7.30 3.05 3.72
N PHE A 131 -8.13 2.26 4.40
CA PHE A 131 -7.72 0.99 4.98
C PHE A 131 -7.41 -0.04 3.89
N PRO A 132 -6.33 -0.83 4.06
CA PRO A 132 -6.04 -1.92 3.14
C PRO A 132 -7.13 -2.99 3.21
N LEU A 133 -7.69 -3.33 2.05
CA LEU A 133 -8.81 -4.29 1.97
C LEU A 133 -8.39 -5.71 2.37
N TRP A 134 -7.12 -6.08 2.17
CA TRP A 134 -6.56 -7.36 2.61
C TRP A 134 -6.36 -7.47 4.13
N ARG A 135 -6.59 -6.42 4.92
CA ARG A 135 -6.62 -6.53 6.39
C ARG A 135 -8.04 -6.61 6.94
N GLY A 136 -9.02 -6.89 6.08
CA GLY A 136 -10.43 -6.95 6.45
C GLY A 136 -11.12 -5.59 6.53
N GLY A 137 -10.52 -4.55 5.95
CA GLY A 137 -11.02 -3.17 5.97
C GLY A 137 -11.12 -2.59 7.39
N MET A 138 -11.64 -1.37 7.50
CA MET A 138 -12.07 -0.85 8.80
C MET A 138 -13.30 -1.66 9.23
N LYS A 139 -13.11 -2.67 10.09
CA LYS A 139 -14.24 -3.30 10.77
C LYS A 139 -14.95 -2.19 11.54
N ARG A 140 -16.11 -1.76 11.07
CA ARG A 140 -17.01 -0.93 11.87
C ARG A 140 -17.25 -1.71 13.14
N HIS A 141 -16.77 -1.19 14.28
CA HIS A 141 -17.05 -1.76 15.59
C HIS A 141 -18.57 -1.72 15.80
N GLY A 142 -19.21 -2.82 15.46
CA GLY A 142 -20.64 -3.09 15.56
C GLY A 142 -20.82 -4.59 15.51
N GLY A 143 -20.23 -5.27 16.49
CA GLY A 143 -20.22 -6.72 16.56
C GLY A 143 -19.14 -7.20 17.52
N ALA A 144 -19.53 -7.38 18.78
CA ALA A 144 -18.83 -8.32 19.64
C ALA A 144 -18.63 -9.65 18.87
N ASN A 145 -17.53 -10.34 19.14
CA ASN A 145 -17.14 -11.66 18.61
C ASN A 145 -16.15 -11.62 17.42
N GLY A 146 -14.98 -11.04 17.66
CA GLY A 146 -13.81 -11.20 16.78
C GLY A 146 -12.54 -11.41 17.58
N PHE A 147 -12.07 -12.65 17.61
CA PHE A 147 -10.79 -13.11 18.18
C PHE A 147 -9.61 -12.17 17.87
N GLY A 148 -8.83 -11.80 18.90
CA GLY A 148 -7.46 -11.29 18.67
C GLY A 148 -6.95 -10.14 19.55
N CYS A 149 -7.00 -10.26 20.87
CA CYS A 149 -5.84 -9.92 21.70
C CYS A 149 -5.92 -10.68 23.01
N LYS A 150 -5.14 -11.77 23.15
CA LYS A 150 -4.77 -12.27 24.46
C LYS A 150 -3.98 -11.13 25.13
N MET A 151 -4.66 -10.34 25.96
CA MET A 151 -4.01 -9.45 26.91
C MET A 151 -3.22 -10.32 27.90
N ARG A 152 -1.98 -10.68 27.55
CA ARG A 152 -0.97 -10.99 28.56
C ARG A 152 -0.48 -9.66 29.10
N GLY A 153 -0.76 -9.43 30.37
CA GLY A 153 -0.14 -8.36 31.16
C GLY A 153 -1.10 -7.25 31.52
N SER A 154 -1.48 -7.23 32.80
CA SER A 154 -1.99 -6.08 33.55
C SER A 154 -3.46 -5.71 33.37
N CYS A 155 -4.35 -6.55 33.91
CA CYS A 155 -5.59 -6.02 34.51
C CYS A 155 -5.22 -5.24 35.78
N PRO A 156 -5.50 -3.93 35.90
CA PRO A 156 -5.58 -3.31 37.21
C PRO A 156 -6.74 -3.95 37.98
N LYS A 157 -6.46 -4.34 39.22
CA LYS A 157 -7.40 -4.99 40.15
C LYS A 157 -8.73 -4.23 40.17
N MET A 158 -9.82 -4.91 39.81
CA MET A 158 -11.16 -4.43 40.13
C MET A 158 -11.25 -4.30 41.65
N GLY A 159 -11.51 -3.06 42.09
CA GLY A 159 -11.86 -2.77 43.47
C GLY A 159 -13.09 -3.57 43.87
N THR A 160 -13.02 -4.11 45.08
CA THR A 160 -14.11 -4.53 45.95
C THR A 160 -15.44 -3.83 45.65
N MET A 161 -16.41 -4.55 45.09
CA MET A 161 -17.83 -4.24 45.22
C MET A 161 -18.47 -5.24 46.18
N ALA A 162 -19.17 -4.69 47.16
CA ALA A 162 -19.75 -5.33 48.33
C ALA A 162 -20.82 -6.40 47.99
N PRO A 163 -21.06 -7.37 48.90
CA PRO A 163 -22.07 -8.40 48.71
C PRO A 163 -23.50 -7.84 48.80
N GLN A 164 -24.35 -8.33 47.88
CA GLN A 164 -25.79 -8.09 47.84
C GLN A 164 -26.45 -8.65 49.11
N SER A 165 -27.19 -7.80 49.84
CA SER A 165 -28.11 -8.25 50.90
C SER A 165 -29.37 -8.82 50.25
N GLN A 166 -29.62 -10.11 50.47
CA GLN A 166 -30.89 -10.74 50.17
C GLN A 166 -31.93 -10.35 51.23
N GLY A 167 -33.16 -10.12 50.77
CA GLY A 167 -34.29 -9.70 51.60
C GLY A 167 -34.73 -10.74 52.62
N THR A 168 -35.42 -10.26 53.64
CA THR A 168 -36.18 -11.05 54.60
C THR A 168 -37.64 -10.61 54.57
N ASN A 169 -38.52 -11.60 54.37
CA ASN A 169 -39.97 -11.71 54.63
C ASN A 169 -40.86 -10.47 54.54
#